data_AF-A0A7Y5UUB5-F1
#
_entry.id   AF-A0A7Y5UUB5-F1
#
_cell.length_a   1.000
_cell.length_b   1.000
_cell.length_c   1.000
_cell.angle_alpha   90.00
_cell.angle_beta   90.00
_cell.angle_gamma   90.00
#
_symmetry.space_group_name_H-M   'P 1'
#
loop_
_entity.id
_entity.type
_entity.pdbx_description
1 polymer ?
#
loop_
_entity_poly.entity_id
_entity_poly.type
_entity_poly.pdbx_seq_one_letter_code
_entity_poly.pdbx_strand_id
1 'polypeptide(L)'
;ADELAQAFGTRPTSFCYPYGDLDERVAAAVRTRYARACTTELAVLPTTPDLHLLPRLDAFYYQSPGRLEAFGSPSFRRHLWLRATARRVRGMFRK
;
A
#
# COMPACT_ATOMS: atom_id res chain seq x y z
N ALA A 1 19.15 1.39 5.57
CA ALA A 1 18.92 2.77 5.07
C ALA A 1 20.23 3.51 4.81
N ASP A 2 21.25 3.27 5.63
CA ASP A 2 22.56 3.91 5.49
C ASP A 2 23.36 3.30 4.34
N GLU A 3 23.29 1.98 4.16
CA GLU A 3 23.80 1.28 2.97
C GLU A 3 23.21 1.82 1.66
N LEU A 4 21.89 2.03 1.62
CA LEU A 4 21.21 2.63 0.46
C LEU A 4 21.66 4.07 0.22
N ALA A 5 21.88 4.84 1.28
CA ALA A 5 22.41 6.20 1.15
C ALA A 5 23.84 6.21 0.62
N GLN A 6 24.67 5.26 1.04
CA GLN A 6 26.02 5.09 0.53
C GLN A 6 26.04 4.71 -0.96
N ALA A 7 25.12 3.83 -1.38
CA ALA A 7 25.03 3.37 -2.77
C ALA A 7 24.40 4.42 -3.72
N PHE A 8 23.40 5.18 -3.25
CA PHE A 8 22.58 6.06 -4.10
C PHE A 8 22.71 7.56 -3.77
N GLY A 9 23.61 7.93 -2.86
CA GLY A 9 23.88 9.31 -2.45
C GLY A 9 22.76 9.99 -1.66
N THR A 10 21.63 9.32 -1.44
CA THR A 10 20.45 9.88 -0.75
C THR A 10 19.80 8.86 0.16
N ARG A 11 19.34 9.30 1.34
CA ARG A 11 18.61 8.44 2.27
C ARG A 11 17.18 8.22 1.75
N PRO A 12 16.69 6.97 1.68
CA PRO A 12 15.30 6.71 1.34
C PRO A 12 14.35 7.38 2.33
N THR A 13 13.30 8.01 1.81
CA THR A 13 12.29 8.72 2.60
C THR A 13 11.00 7.92 2.75
N SER A 14 10.85 6.84 1.99
CA SER A 14 9.64 6.01 1.92
C SER A 14 9.96 4.57 2.29
N PHE A 15 9.00 3.90 2.94
CA PHE A 15 9.09 2.50 3.33
C PHE A 15 7.95 1.68 2.73
N CYS A 16 8.15 0.38 2.53
CA CYS A 16 7.12 -0.56 2.11
C CYS A 16 7.14 -1.73 3.08
N TYR A 17 6.02 -1.99 3.77
CA TYR A 17 5.96 -3.09 4.73
C TYR A 17 6.07 -4.43 3.99
N PRO A 18 7.13 -5.22 4.24
CA PRO A 18 7.32 -6.50 3.58
C PRO A 18 6.12 -7.40 3.83
N TYR A 19 5.50 -7.91 2.76
CA TYR A 19 4.32 -8.79 2.81
C TYR A 19 3.10 -8.25 3.59
N GLY A 20 3.12 -6.98 4.03
CA GLY A 20 2.09 -6.41 4.89
C GLY A 20 2.29 -6.69 6.37
N ASP A 21 3.47 -7.17 6.78
CA ASP A 21 3.82 -7.39 8.18
C ASP A 21 3.88 -6.04 8.90
N LEU A 22 2.78 -5.77 9.61
CA LEU A 22 2.47 -4.49 10.21
C LEU A 22 1.78 -4.73 11.55
N ASP A 23 2.40 -4.21 12.60
CA ASP A 23 1.81 -4.01 13.91
C ASP A 23 2.18 -2.60 14.41
N GLU A 24 1.66 -2.20 15.57
CA GLU A 24 1.91 -0.88 16.14
C GLU A 24 3.41 -0.64 16.43
N ARG A 25 4.13 -1.68 16.86
CA ARG A 25 5.57 -1.58 17.18
C ARG A 25 6.38 -1.32 15.91
N VAL A 26 6.10 -2.04 14.83
CA VAL A 26 6.73 -1.85 13.52
C VAL A 26 6.36 -0.49 12.95
N ALA A 27 5.08 -0.10 13.02
CA ALA A 27 4.63 1.22 12.55
C ALA A 27 5.36 2.36 13.30
N ALA A 28 5.46 2.27 14.63
CA ALA A 28 6.19 3.24 15.45
C ALA A 28 7.66 3.34 15.04
N ALA A 29 8.34 2.21 14.82
CA ALA A 29 9.73 2.19 14.35
C ALA A 29 9.89 2.81 12.94
N VAL A 30 8.91 2.62 12.05
CA VAL A 30 8.93 3.23 10.71
C VAL A 30 8.68 4.73 10.77
N ARG A 31 7.78 5.20 11.63
CA ARG A 31 7.46 6.64 11.82
C ARG A 31 8.67 7.46 12.22
N THR A 32 9.57 6.91 13.04
CA THR A 32 10.77 7.63 13.49
C THR A 32 11.83 7.76 12.39
N ARG A 33 11.75 6.94 11.33
CA ARG A 33 12.83 6.83 10.33
C ARG A 33 12.47 7.26 8.92
N TYR A 34 11.19 7.18 8.55
CA TYR A 34 10.71 7.44 7.19
C TYR A 34 9.60 8.49 7.20
N ALA A 35 9.51 9.28 6.13
CA ALA A 35 8.46 10.30 5.98
C ALA A 35 7.10 9.69 5.65
N ARG A 36 7.09 8.52 5.02
CA ARG A 36 5.87 7.80 4.63
C ARG A 36 6.12 6.30 4.46
N ALA A 37 5.06 5.51 4.52
CA ALA A 37 5.10 4.08 4.27
C ALA A 37 3.81 3.56 3.64
N CYS A 38 3.93 2.54 2.79
CA CYS A 38 2.78 1.88 2.15
C CYS A 38 2.57 0.45 2.65
N THR A 39 1.30 0.10 2.86
CA THR A 39 0.84 -1.20 3.34
C THR A 39 0.47 -2.12 2.16
N THR A 40 -0.07 -3.29 2.46
CA THR A 40 -0.70 -4.17 1.46
C THR A 40 -2.21 -3.95 1.33
N GLU A 41 -2.78 -2.99 2.05
CA GLU A 41 -4.19 -2.67 2.00
C GLU A 41 -4.57 -2.20 0.59
N LEU A 42 -5.56 -2.86 0.00
CA LEU A 42 -6.05 -2.55 -1.33
C LEU A 42 -7.19 -1.54 -1.24
N ALA A 43 -6.86 -0.25 -1.32
CA ALA A 43 -7.83 0.84 -1.24
C ALA A 43 -7.37 2.07 -2.03
N VAL A 44 -8.30 3.02 -2.24
CA VAL A 44 -7.97 4.37 -2.69
C VAL A 44 -7.46 5.16 -1.49
N LEU A 45 -6.59 6.14 -1.74
CA LEU A 45 -6.14 7.08 -0.72
C LEU A 45 -7.36 7.82 -0.10
N PRO A 46 -7.52 7.79 1.23
CA PRO A 46 -8.53 8.59 1.91
C PRO A 46 -8.16 10.09 1.87
N THR A 47 -9.14 10.96 2.15
CA THR A 47 -8.94 12.43 2.15
C THR A 47 -7.86 12.88 3.12
N THR A 48 -7.80 12.25 4.29
CA THR A 48 -6.80 12.51 5.34
C THR A 48 -6.05 11.20 5.64
N PRO A 49 -5.04 10.84 4.83
CA PRO A 49 -4.31 9.61 5.03
C PRO A 49 -3.31 9.73 6.17
N ASP A 50 -3.15 8.64 6.91
CA ASP A 50 -1.94 8.44 7.68
C ASP A 50 -0.79 8.09 6.73
N LEU A 51 0.24 8.95 6.69
CA LEU A 51 1.36 8.81 5.76
C LEU A 51 2.16 7.53 5.97
N HIS A 52 2.04 6.88 7.13
CA HIS A 52 2.75 5.63 7.42
C HIS A 52 1.88 4.39 7.27
N LEU A 53 0.62 4.56 6.86
CA LEU A 53 -0.35 3.49 6.58
C LEU A 53 -1.00 3.67 5.21
N LEU A 54 -0.24 4.15 4.22
CA LEU A 54 -0.78 4.42 2.89
C LEU A 54 -1.28 3.13 2.23
N PRO A 55 -2.54 3.09 1.74
CA PRO A 55 -3.01 1.96 0.95
C PRO A 55 -2.32 1.96 -0.41
N ARG A 56 -2.38 0.82 -1.11
CA ARG A 56 -1.82 0.67 -2.45
C ARG A 56 -2.80 0.03 -3.41
N LEU A 57 -2.70 0.42 -4.68
CA LEU A 57 -3.28 -0.36 -5.77
C LEU A 57 -2.33 -1.48 -6.17
N ASP A 58 -2.89 -2.61 -6.57
CA ASP A 58 -2.11 -3.73 -7.09
C ASP A 58 -2.16 -3.72 -8.62
N ALA A 59 -1.02 -3.42 -9.25
CA ALA A 59 -0.89 -3.33 -10.70
C ALA A 59 -1.38 -4.60 -11.42
N PHE A 60 -1.33 -5.78 -10.78
CA PHE A 60 -1.87 -7.03 -11.33
C PHE A 60 -3.33 -6.90 -11.79
N TYR A 61 -4.17 -6.13 -11.09
CA TYR A 61 -5.57 -5.95 -11.48
C TYR A 61 -5.80 -4.94 -12.61
N TYR A 62 -4.79 -4.12 -12.91
CA TYR A 62 -4.90 -2.95 -13.79
C TYR A 62 -4.03 -3.04 -15.05
N GLN A 63 -3.60 -4.24 -15.43
CA GLN A 63 -2.79 -4.45 -16.63
C GLN A 63 -3.58 -4.29 -17.95
N SER A 64 -4.91 -4.44 -17.91
CA SER A 64 -5.75 -4.32 -19.09
C SER A 64 -6.07 -2.85 -19.38
N PRO A 65 -6.03 -2.42 -20.66
CA PRO A 65 -6.45 -1.08 -21.07
C PRO A 65 -7.85 -0.74 -20.56
N GLY A 66 -8.06 0.52 -20.20
CA GLY A 66 -9.33 1.05 -19.69
C GLY A 66 -9.57 0.82 -18.19
N ARG A 67 -8.81 -0.04 -17.51
CA ARG A 67 -9.03 -0.30 -16.07
C ARG A 67 -8.45 0.76 -15.17
N LEU A 68 -7.24 1.25 -15.47
CA LEU A 68 -6.61 2.31 -14.69
C LEU A 68 -7.16 3.68 -15.11
N GLU A 69 -7.48 3.85 -16.39
CA GLU A 69 -8.08 5.04 -16.98
C GLU A 69 -9.47 5.32 -16.39
N ALA A 70 -10.17 4.29 -15.94
CA ALA A 70 -11.41 4.42 -15.19
C ALA A 70 -11.21 4.86 -13.72
N PHE A 71 -9.98 5.21 -13.28
CA PHE A 71 -9.70 5.60 -11.89
C PHE A 71 -10.68 6.67 -11.38
N GLY A 72 -11.17 6.49 -10.16
CA GLY A 72 -12.14 7.39 -9.53
C GLY A 72 -13.59 7.17 -9.95
N SER A 73 -13.86 6.50 -11.08
CA SER A 73 -15.22 6.18 -11.54
C SER A 73 -15.95 5.19 -10.62
N PRO A 74 -17.29 5.11 -10.67
CA PRO A 74 -18.07 4.12 -9.93
C PRO A 74 -17.68 2.66 -10.25
N SER A 75 -17.36 2.36 -11.51
CA SER A 75 -16.97 1.01 -11.94
C SER A 75 -15.60 0.60 -11.38
N PHE A 76 -14.64 1.52 -11.34
CA PHE A 76 -13.34 1.32 -10.70
C PHE A 76 -13.50 1.07 -9.20
N ARG A 77 -14.28 1.92 -8.50
CA ARG A 77 -14.52 1.77 -7.06
C ARG A 77 -15.17 0.43 -6.73
N ARG A 78 -16.16 0.01 -7.52
CA ARG A 78 -16.81 -1.31 -7.38
C ARG A 78 -15.81 -2.45 -7.59
N HIS A 79 -15.00 -2.39 -8.64
CA HIS A 79 -13.98 -3.40 -8.92
C HIS A 79 -12.98 -3.53 -7.77
N LEU A 80 -12.46 -2.40 -7.30
CA LEU A 80 -11.51 -2.34 -6.19
C LEU A 80 -12.13 -2.94 -4.91
N TRP A 81 -13.35 -2.54 -4.57
CA TRP A 81 -14.05 -3.05 -3.40
C TRP A 81 -14.22 -4.58 -3.45
N LEU A 82 -14.66 -5.13 -4.60
CA LEU A 82 -14.78 -6.57 -4.79
C LEU A 82 -13.45 -7.30 -4.55
N ARG A 83 -12.34 -6.76 -5.08
CA ARG A 83 -11.00 -7.35 -4.90
C ARG A 83 -10.50 -7.22 -3.47
N ALA A 84 -10.70 -6.08 -2.83
CA ALA A 84 -10.31 -5.83 -1.44
C ALA A 84 -11.02 -6.81 -0.50
N THR A 85 -12.34 -6.97 -0.66
CA THR A 85 -13.14 -7.91 0.11
C THR A 85 -12.68 -9.35 -0.11
N ALA A 86 -12.47 -9.77 -1.36
CA ALA A 86 -11.98 -11.12 -1.66
C ALA A 86 -10.62 -11.41 -1.01
N ARG A 87 -9.71 -10.43 -0.96
CA ARG A 87 -8.41 -10.57 -0.27
C ARG A 87 -8.58 -10.77 1.23
N ARG A 88 -9.44 -9.97 1.86
CA ARG A 88 -9.72 -10.06 3.30
C ARG A 88 -10.29 -11.43 3.65
N VAL A 89 -11.29 -11.88 2.90
CA VAL A 89 -11.92 -13.20 3.08
C VAL A 89 -10.89 -14.31 2.92
N ARG A 90 -10.07 -14.29 1.86
CA ARG A 90 -9.01 -15.29 1.66
C ARG A 90 -7.98 -15.30 2.80
N GLY A 91 -7.65 -14.13 3.35
CA GLY A 91 -6.75 -14.03 4.50
C GLY A 91 -7.31 -14.69 5.76
N MET A 92 -8.63 -14.71 5.93
CA MET A 92 -9.28 -15.39 7.06
C MET A 92 -9.19 -16.92 6.95
N PHE A 93 -9.20 -17.46 5.73
CA PHE A 93 -9.09 -18.91 5.46
C PHE A 93 -7.65 -19.43 5.42
N ARG A 94 -6.64 -18.54 5.47
CA ARG A 94 -5.22 -18.91 5.43
C ARG A 94 -4.59 -18.97 6.83
N LYS A 95 -5.39 -19.30 7.84
CA LYS A 95 -4.96 -19.55 9.23
C LYS A 95 -4.85 -21.04 9.48
#